data_AF-A0A6V7WE06-F1
#
_entry.id   AF-A0A6V7WE06-F1
#
_cell.length_a   1.000
_cell.length_b   1.000
_cell.length_c   1.000
_cell.angle_alpha   90.00
_cell.angle_beta   90.00
_cell.angle_gamma   90.00
#
_symmetry.space_group_name_H-M   'P 1'
#
loop_
_entity.id
_entity.type
_entity.pdbx_description
1 polymer ?
#
loop_
_entity_poly.entity_id
_entity_poly.type
_entity_poly.pdbx_seq_one_letter_code
_entity_poly.pdbx_strand_id
1 'polypeptide(L)'
;MEVDITDEVLPGSPKNDQHQVVPEPPYLMNDPYKPEGQITLKIEKFSEFAHEGPESRRLSDPVYIRGLPWKILAIPREMGRRPPMGAASMQKCLGYFLQCNADNTGPYFQNSDPSWNCSGNATLKILAQKPGKEDHVRKISHVFHAKENDWGFAQFMTFENIMNPDDV
;
A
#
# COMPACT_ATOMS: atom_id res chain seq x y z
N MET A 1 1.69 -8.18 -1.33
CA MET A 1 0.89 -6.95 -1.12
C MET A 1 1.12 -6.07 -2.32
N GLU A 2 0.08 -5.39 -2.79
CA GLU A 2 0.13 -4.55 -3.99
C GLU A 2 -0.72 -3.30 -3.80
N VAL A 3 -0.26 -2.15 -4.31
CA VAL A 3 -1.03 -0.92 -4.38
C VAL A 3 -1.03 -0.40 -5.79
N ASP A 4 -2.21 -0.13 -6.35
CA ASP A 4 -2.37 0.64 -7.58
C ASP A 4 -2.76 2.08 -7.22
N ILE A 5 -1.97 3.06 -7.63
CA ILE A 5 -2.26 4.49 -7.49
C ILE A 5 -2.79 4.99 -8.83
N THR A 6 -3.94 5.66 -8.81
CA THR A 6 -4.63 6.16 -10.00
C THR A 6 -4.99 7.62 -9.83
N ASP A 7 -4.92 8.39 -10.92
CA ASP A 7 -5.58 9.70 -10.96
C ASP A 7 -7.11 9.55 -10.91
N GLU A 8 -7.82 10.58 -10.43
CA GLU A 8 -9.27 10.64 -10.66
C GLU A 8 -9.55 10.66 -12.17
N VAL A 9 -10.04 9.56 -12.71
CA VAL A 9 -10.79 9.63 -13.97
C VAL A 9 -12.09 10.33 -13.63
N LEU A 10 -12.22 11.60 -14.04
CA LEU A 10 -13.48 12.34 -13.95
C LEU A 10 -14.62 11.45 -14.46
N PRO A 11 -15.73 11.29 -13.70
CA PRO A 11 -16.88 10.55 -14.18
C PRO A 11 -17.47 11.27 -15.39
N GLY A 12 -17.16 10.79 -16.60
CA GLY A 12 -17.58 11.42 -17.86
C GLY A 12 -16.51 11.46 -18.95
N SER A 13 -15.24 11.14 -18.67
CA SER A 13 -14.25 10.95 -19.74
C SER A 13 -14.64 9.74 -20.58
N PRO A 14 -14.76 9.86 -21.92
CA PRO A 14 -15.03 8.72 -22.76
C PRO A 14 -13.92 7.68 -22.55
N LYS A 15 -14.31 6.46 -22.16
CA LYS A 15 -13.42 5.31 -22.30
C LYS A 15 -13.21 5.12 -23.79
N ASN A 16 -12.10 5.64 -24.30
CA ASN A 16 -11.72 5.39 -25.67
C ASN A 16 -11.18 3.95 -25.70
N ASP A 17 -12.08 2.99 -25.86
CA ASP A 17 -11.82 1.53 -25.91
C ASP A 17 -10.97 1.11 -27.14
N GLN A 18 -10.17 2.03 -27.69
CA GLN A 18 -9.29 1.83 -28.84
C GLN A 18 -7.87 2.38 -28.64
N HIS A 19 -7.42 2.67 -27.42
CA HIS A 19 -5.98 2.64 -27.22
C HIS A 19 -5.53 1.18 -27.28
N GLN A 20 -5.02 0.79 -28.45
CA GLN A 20 -4.12 -0.34 -28.57
C GLN A 20 -3.14 -0.22 -27.40
N VAL A 21 -3.00 -1.29 -26.60
CA VAL A 21 -1.96 -1.39 -25.59
C VAL A 21 -0.64 -1.45 -26.36
N VAL A 22 -0.14 -0.28 -26.75
CA VAL A 22 1.21 -0.14 -27.31
C VAL A 22 2.13 -0.42 -26.13
N PRO A 23 3.03 -1.42 -26.21
CA PRO A 23 3.99 -1.64 -25.14
C PRO A 23 4.73 -0.33 -24.89
N GLU A 24 4.65 0.19 -23.67
CA GLU A 24 5.32 1.44 -23.35
C GLU A 24 6.83 1.29 -23.65
N PRO A 25 7.44 2.29 -24.30
CA PRO A 25 8.87 2.26 -24.55
C PRO A 25 9.66 2.05 -23.25
N PRO A 26 10.74 1.25 -23.24
CA PRO A 26 11.47 0.89 -22.03
C PRO A 26 11.99 2.07 -21.17
N TYR A 27 12.11 3.26 -21.77
CA TYR A 27 12.52 4.48 -21.06
C TYR A 27 11.40 5.14 -20.23
N LEU A 28 10.12 4.83 -20.48
CA LEU A 28 8.99 5.32 -19.68
C LEU A 28 8.72 4.44 -18.44
N MET A 29 9.17 3.18 -18.44
CA MET A 29 9.06 2.29 -17.26
C MET A 29 9.66 2.91 -15.99
N ASN A 30 10.67 3.78 -16.17
CA ASN A 30 11.37 4.50 -15.11
C ASN A 30 11.06 6.01 -15.08
N ASP A 31 10.00 6.48 -15.73
CA ASP A 31 9.59 7.89 -15.62
C ASP A 31 9.15 8.17 -14.17
N PRO A 32 9.89 9.00 -13.40
CA PRO A 32 9.50 9.31 -12.04
C PRO A 32 8.28 10.24 -11.96
N TYR A 33 7.88 10.87 -13.07
CA TYR A 33 6.76 11.82 -13.14
C TYR A 33 5.48 11.22 -13.72
N LYS A 34 5.45 9.92 -13.96
CA LYS A 34 4.24 9.21 -14.40
C LYS A 34 3.03 9.52 -13.49
N PRO A 35 1.81 9.60 -14.04
CA PRO A 35 0.62 9.99 -13.29
C PRO A 35 0.09 8.88 -12.38
N GLU A 36 0.36 7.63 -12.71
CA GLU A 36 -0.11 6.44 -12.01
C GLU A 36 1.01 5.41 -11.86
N GLY A 37 0.80 4.42 -11.00
CA GLY A 37 1.78 3.35 -10.84
C GLY A 37 1.35 2.27 -9.87
N GLN A 38 2.06 1.15 -9.96
CA GLN A 38 1.88 0.00 -9.09
C GLN A 38 3.08 -0.16 -8.17
N ILE A 39 2.82 -0.50 -6.90
CA ILE A 39 3.82 -0.76 -5.87
C ILE A 39 3.59 -2.15 -5.31
N THR A 40 4.64 -2.94 -5.16
CA THR A 40 4.55 -4.28 -4.58
C THR A 40 5.43 -4.42 -3.34
N LEU A 41 4.93 -5.11 -2.33
CA LEU A 41 5.70 -5.54 -1.16
C LEU A 41 5.50 -7.04 -0.94
N LYS A 42 6.61 -7.79 -0.98
CA LYS A 42 6.66 -9.19 -0.55
C LYS A 42 7.16 -9.25 0.89
N ILE A 43 6.34 -9.77 1.80
CA ILE A 43 6.75 -10.03 3.18
C ILE A 43 7.19 -11.49 3.26
N GLU A 44 8.49 -11.70 3.41
CA GLU A 44 9.04 -13.02 3.66
C GLU A 44 8.85 -13.41 5.13
N LYS A 45 8.80 -14.72 5.40
CA LYS A 45 8.60 -15.26 6.74
C LYS A 45 7.39 -14.61 7.44
N PHE A 46 6.26 -14.53 6.73
CA PHE A 46 5.08 -13.79 7.15
C PHE A 46 4.58 -14.17 8.56
N SER A 47 4.70 -15.45 8.93
CA SER A 47 4.37 -15.90 10.29
C SER A 47 5.23 -15.21 11.36
N GLU A 48 6.54 -15.04 11.15
CA GLU A 48 7.42 -14.31 12.08
C GLU A 48 6.96 -12.84 12.20
N PHE A 49 6.76 -12.18 11.05
CA PHE A 49 6.22 -10.82 11.00
C PHE A 49 4.88 -10.68 11.75
N ALA A 50 3.97 -11.66 11.62
CA ALA A 50 2.67 -11.63 12.28
C ALA A 50 2.76 -11.78 13.82
N HIS A 51 3.81 -12.43 14.32
CA HIS A 51 4.05 -12.60 15.76
C HIS A 51 4.84 -11.46 16.38
N GLU A 52 5.61 -10.73 15.59
CA GLU A 52 6.37 -9.56 16.04
C GLU A 52 5.46 -8.36 16.41
N GLY A 53 6.04 -7.36 17.06
CA GLY A 53 5.37 -6.11 17.44
C GLY A 53 5.47 -5.04 16.34
N PRO A 54 4.93 -3.83 16.56
CA PRO A 54 4.89 -2.76 15.56
C PRO A 54 6.29 -2.30 15.08
N GLU A 55 7.34 -2.52 15.87
CA GLU A 55 8.74 -2.24 15.50
C GLU A 55 9.21 -3.05 14.28
N SER A 56 8.57 -4.19 14.00
CA SER A 56 8.86 -5.04 12.84
C SER A 56 8.21 -4.56 11.54
N ARG A 57 7.77 -3.30 11.48
CA ARG A 57 7.21 -2.71 10.27
C ARG A 57 8.09 -2.99 9.03
N ARG A 58 7.44 -3.20 7.89
CA ARG A 58 8.10 -3.42 6.59
C ARG A 58 7.71 -2.32 5.63
N LEU A 59 8.69 -1.83 4.89
CA LEU A 59 8.52 -0.84 3.83
C LEU A 59 8.86 -1.48 2.48
N SER A 60 8.13 -1.12 1.43
CA SER A 60 8.57 -1.43 0.06
C SER A 60 9.72 -0.52 -0.37
N ASP A 61 10.36 -0.90 -1.47
CA ASP A 61 11.15 0.05 -2.25
C ASP A 61 10.25 1.20 -2.76
N PRO A 62 10.80 2.41 -2.92
CA PRO A 62 10.05 3.55 -3.43
C PRO A 62 9.73 3.39 -4.91
N VAL A 63 8.48 3.69 -5.27
CA VAL A 63 8.07 3.92 -6.67
C VAL A 63 7.78 5.41 -6.83
N TYR A 64 8.38 6.02 -7.85
CA TYR A 64 8.19 7.45 -8.12
C TYR A 64 6.98 7.67 -9.01
N ILE A 65 6.05 8.48 -8.52
CA ILE A 65 4.81 8.88 -9.21
C ILE A 65 4.65 10.36 -8.96
N ARG A 66 4.45 11.16 -10.02
CA ARG A 66 4.44 12.62 -9.97
C ARG A 66 5.68 13.24 -9.29
N GLY A 67 6.83 12.58 -9.41
CA GLY A 67 8.11 13.02 -8.83
C GLY A 67 8.24 12.79 -7.32
N LEU A 68 7.23 12.18 -6.68
CA LEU A 68 7.25 11.88 -5.24
C LEU A 68 7.51 10.39 -5.02
N PRO A 69 8.27 10.00 -3.98
CA PRO A 69 8.48 8.60 -3.64
C PRO A 69 7.27 8.06 -2.87
N TRP A 70 6.68 6.98 -3.38
CA TRP A 70 5.58 6.26 -2.75
C TRP A 70 6.04 4.90 -2.25
N LYS A 71 5.57 4.49 -1.07
CA LYS A 71 5.92 3.20 -0.45
C LYS A 71 4.73 2.54 0.21
N ILE A 72 4.71 1.21 0.19
CA ILE A 72 3.83 0.43 1.06
C ILE A 72 4.45 0.39 2.46
N LEU A 73 3.64 0.65 3.49
CA LEU A 73 3.97 0.45 4.90
C LEU A 73 3.05 -0.61 5.51
N ALA A 74 3.66 -1.73 5.90
CA ALA A 74 3.00 -2.84 6.57
C ALA A 74 3.43 -2.88 8.05
N ILE A 75 2.48 -2.92 8.98
CA ILE A 75 2.75 -2.89 10.42
C ILE A 75 1.91 -3.98 11.12
N PRO A 76 2.50 -4.85 11.95
CA PRO A 76 1.72 -5.72 12.83
C PRO A 76 1.02 -4.90 13.91
N ARG A 77 -0.29 -5.10 14.05
CA ARG A 77 -1.13 -4.36 15.00
C ARG A 77 -1.88 -5.34 15.90
N GLU A 78 -1.91 -5.02 17.19
CA GLU A 78 -2.78 -5.70 18.14
C GLU A 78 -4.15 -5.04 18.16
N MET A 79 -5.20 -5.85 18.07
CA MET A 79 -6.59 -5.39 18.12
C MET A 79 -7.05 -5.29 19.57
N GLY A 80 -7.58 -4.12 19.95
CA GLY A 80 -7.97 -3.83 21.32
C GLY A 80 -9.35 -4.35 21.70
N ARG A 81 -9.42 -5.42 22.49
CA ARG A 81 -10.01 -5.43 23.84
C ARG A 81 -9.16 -6.38 24.69
N ARG A 82 -8.90 -6.01 25.96
CA ARG A 82 -8.32 -6.98 26.90
C ARG A 82 -9.23 -8.22 26.90
N PRO A 83 -8.69 -9.43 26.63
CA PRO A 83 -9.50 -10.63 26.72
C PRO A 83 -10.08 -10.71 28.13
N PRO A 84 -11.33 -11.16 28.31
CA PRO A 84 -11.81 -11.59 29.62
C PRO A 84 -10.80 -12.57 30.21
N MET A 85 -10.59 -12.49 31.53
CA MET A 85 -9.61 -13.32 32.24
C MET A 85 -9.79 -14.81 31.87
N GLY A 86 -8.82 -15.38 31.14
CA GLY A 86 -8.85 -16.77 30.67
C GLY A 86 -9.12 -16.98 29.17
N ALA A 87 -9.36 -15.94 28.38
CA ALA A 87 -9.48 -16.04 26.91
C ALA A 87 -8.13 -15.91 26.20
N ALA A 88 -8.01 -16.59 25.05
CA ALA A 88 -6.81 -16.63 24.21
C ALA A 88 -6.32 -15.23 23.78
N SER A 89 -5.05 -15.16 23.37
CA SER A 89 -4.28 -13.97 22.96
C SER A 89 -5.07 -12.89 22.23
N MET A 90 -4.71 -11.61 22.44
CA MET A 90 -5.21 -10.48 21.66
C MET A 90 -5.12 -10.77 20.15
N GLN A 91 -6.21 -10.53 19.41
CA GLN A 91 -6.23 -10.77 17.98
C GLN A 91 -5.28 -9.82 17.27
N LYS A 92 -4.40 -10.36 16.43
CA LYS A 92 -3.44 -9.56 15.65
C LYS A 92 -3.91 -9.37 14.23
N CYS A 93 -3.60 -8.21 13.66
CA CYS A 93 -3.99 -7.83 12.32
C CYS A 93 -2.87 -7.08 11.60
N LEU A 94 -2.96 -7.08 10.28
CA LEU A 94 -2.11 -6.27 9.42
C LEU A 94 -2.63 -4.84 9.37
N GLY A 95 -1.81 -3.89 9.81
CA GLY A 95 -1.91 -2.50 9.40
C GLY A 95 -1.29 -2.32 8.01
N TYR A 96 -2.02 -1.70 7.09
CA TYR A 96 -1.58 -1.50 5.71
C TYR A 96 -1.84 -0.04 5.31
N PHE A 97 -0.76 0.69 5.06
CA PHE A 97 -0.75 2.10 4.70
C PHE A 97 0.03 2.32 3.40
N LEU A 98 -0.36 3.35 2.67
CA LEU A 98 0.41 3.94 1.58
C LEU A 98 1.10 5.18 2.13
N GLN A 99 2.42 5.29 1.96
CA GLN A 99 3.20 6.48 2.29
C GLN A 99 3.55 7.25 1.01
N CYS A 100 3.49 8.56 1.10
CA CYS A 100 3.94 9.50 0.07
C CYS A 100 4.95 10.46 0.69
N ASN A 101 6.15 10.53 0.12
CA ASN A 101 7.17 11.53 0.47
C ASN A 101 7.47 11.61 1.99
N ALA A 102 7.47 10.47 2.68
CA ALA A 102 7.73 10.40 4.12
C ALA A 102 9.22 10.51 4.49
N ASP A 103 10.12 10.14 3.57
CA ASP A 103 11.56 10.07 3.80
C ASP A 103 12.31 10.96 2.80
N ASN A 104 13.20 11.83 3.28
CA ASN A 104 14.04 12.72 2.43
C ASN A 104 15.25 12.01 1.79
N THR A 105 15.16 10.71 1.54
CA THR A 105 16.29 9.83 1.18
C THR A 105 16.37 9.48 -0.30
N GLY A 106 15.49 10.03 -1.14
CA GLY A 106 15.50 9.79 -2.59
C GLY A 106 16.67 10.46 -3.31
N PRO A 107 17.29 9.82 -4.32
CA PRO A 107 18.44 10.37 -5.05
C PRO A 107 18.08 11.53 -5.98
N TYR A 108 16.79 11.74 -6.28
CA TYR A 108 16.33 12.72 -7.25
C TYR A 108 15.83 14.04 -6.62
N PHE A 109 15.39 14.04 -5.36
CA PHE A 109 14.91 15.23 -4.66
C PHE A 109 15.12 15.12 -3.15
N GLN A 110 15.96 15.98 -2.60
CA GLN A 110 16.00 16.23 -1.16
C GLN A 110 14.95 17.30 -0.83
N ASN A 111 13.69 16.89 -0.75
CA ASN A 111 12.60 17.83 -0.47
C ASN A 111 12.49 18.10 1.04
N SER A 112 13.20 19.12 1.53
CA SER A 112 13.05 19.61 2.90
C SER A 112 11.88 20.58 3.08
N ASP A 113 11.13 20.89 2.02
CA ASP A 113 10.03 21.84 2.08
C ASP A 113 8.77 21.15 2.65
N PRO A 114 8.25 21.55 3.81
CA PRO A 114 7.02 20.98 4.37
C PRO A 114 5.74 21.39 3.61
N SER A 115 5.82 22.25 2.58
CA SER A 115 4.68 22.79 1.84
C SER A 115 4.10 21.85 0.77
N TRP A 116 4.73 20.68 0.54
CA TRP A 116 4.25 19.72 -0.45
C TRP A 116 2.90 19.12 -0.08
N ASN A 117 2.08 18.85 -1.09
CA ASN A 117 0.88 18.03 -0.97
C ASN A 117 0.65 17.25 -2.28
N CYS A 118 -0.03 16.11 -2.18
CA CYS A 118 -0.42 15.30 -3.32
C CYS A 118 -1.76 14.64 -3.05
N SER A 119 -2.76 14.90 -3.90
CA SER A 119 -4.00 14.11 -3.90
C SER A 119 -3.75 12.79 -4.62
N GLY A 120 -4.24 11.69 -4.04
CA GLY A 120 -4.11 10.37 -4.65
C GLY A 120 -5.27 9.47 -4.29
N ASN A 121 -5.73 8.70 -5.28
CA ASN A 121 -6.58 7.54 -5.06
C ASN A 121 -5.73 6.29 -5.17
N ALA A 122 -5.98 5.31 -4.30
CA ALA A 122 -5.25 4.06 -4.35
C ALA A 122 -6.11 2.85 -4.01
N THR A 123 -5.77 1.72 -4.62
CA THR A 123 -6.35 0.42 -4.37
C THR A 123 -5.31 -0.46 -3.70
N LEU A 124 -5.50 -0.75 -2.41
CA LEU A 124 -4.63 -1.61 -1.59
C LEU A 124 -5.11 -3.06 -1.70
N LYS A 125 -4.19 -3.99 -1.98
CA LYS A 125 -4.50 -5.40 -2.21
C LYS A 125 -3.59 -6.34 -1.42
N ILE A 126 -4.20 -7.37 -0.83
CA ILE A 126 -3.51 -8.61 -0.49
C ILE A 126 -3.81 -9.61 -1.59
N LEU A 127 -2.77 -9.98 -2.35
CA LEU A 127 -2.88 -10.89 -3.47
C LEU A 127 -3.14 -12.31 -2.96
N ALA A 128 -4.15 -12.98 -3.53
CA ALA A 128 -4.37 -14.40 -3.29
C ALA A 128 -3.23 -15.22 -3.93
N GLN A 129 -2.80 -16.30 -3.28
CA GLN A 129 -1.72 -17.16 -3.79
C GLN A 129 -2.26 -18.40 -4.51
N LYS A 130 -3.50 -18.79 -4.21
CA LYS A 130 -4.18 -19.94 -4.79
C LYS A 130 -4.98 -19.58 -6.04
N PRO A 131 -4.94 -20.43 -7.07
CA PRO A 131 -5.81 -20.28 -8.24
C PRO A 131 -7.29 -20.28 -7.84
N GLY A 132 -8.06 -19.34 -8.40
CA GLY A 132 -9.50 -19.24 -8.19
C GLY A 132 -9.94 -18.53 -6.90
N LYS A 133 -9.00 -17.98 -6.13
CA LYS A 133 -9.27 -17.06 -5.01
C LYS A 133 -9.11 -15.61 -5.46
N GLU A 134 -9.93 -14.74 -4.89
CA GLU A 134 -9.88 -13.30 -5.18
C GLU A 134 -8.96 -12.58 -4.20
N ASP A 135 -8.32 -11.52 -4.69
CA ASP A 135 -7.55 -10.62 -3.85
C ASP A 135 -8.44 -9.92 -2.83
N HIS A 136 -7.89 -9.66 -1.64
CA HIS A 136 -8.58 -8.79 -0.70
C HIS A 136 -8.24 -7.33 -0.97
N VAL A 137 -9.26 -6.58 -1.36
CA VAL A 137 -9.10 -5.23 -1.90
C VAL A 137 -9.81 -4.18 -1.06
N ARG A 138 -9.14 -3.07 -0.76
CA ARG A 138 -9.75 -1.87 -0.17
C ARG A 138 -9.20 -0.61 -0.84
N LYS A 139 -10.05 0.41 -0.98
CA LYS A 139 -9.69 1.67 -1.65
C LYS A 139 -9.51 2.80 -0.65
N ILE A 140 -8.63 3.74 -0.99
CA ILE A 140 -8.42 4.99 -0.26
C ILE A 140 -8.44 6.17 -1.23
N SER A 141 -8.82 7.33 -0.71
CA SER A 141 -8.69 8.63 -1.34
C SER A 141 -8.21 9.61 -0.27
N HIS A 142 -7.07 10.27 -0.50
CA HIS A 142 -6.45 11.14 0.50
C HIS A 142 -5.61 12.24 -0.15
N VAL A 143 -5.41 13.33 0.58
CA VAL A 143 -4.47 14.39 0.23
C VAL A 143 -3.27 14.26 1.16
N PHE A 144 -2.21 13.63 0.67
CA PHE A 144 -0.97 13.43 1.40
C PHE A 144 -0.23 14.75 1.55
N HIS A 145 0.33 15.00 2.72
CA HIS A 145 1.19 16.16 2.98
C HIS A 145 2.13 15.88 4.16
N ALA A 146 3.01 16.82 4.51
CA ALA A 146 4.07 16.56 5.49
C ALA A 146 3.59 16.05 6.88
N LYS A 147 2.38 16.40 7.33
CA LYS A 147 1.83 15.96 8.63
C LYS A 147 1.02 14.66 8.53
N GLU A 148 0.46 14.38 7.36
CA GLU A 148 -0.33 13.17 7.05
C GLU A 148 0.29 12.57 5.78
N ASN A 149 1.52 12.08 5.91
CA ASN A 149 2.31 11.54 4.79
C ASN A 149 2.01 10.06 4.55
N ASP A 150 1.15 9.46 5.37
CA ASP A 150 0.64 8.12 5.18
C ASP A 150 -0.88 8.06 5.36
N TRP A 151 -1.50 7.09 4.70
CA TRP A 151 -2.93 6.84 4.82
C TRP A 151 -3.26 5.39 4.54
N GLY A 152 -4.26 4.85 5.25
CA GLY A 152 -4.63 3.46 5.11
C GLY A 152 -5.43 2.93 6.28
N PHE A 153 -5.25 1.64 6.56
CA PHE A 153 -6.08 0.92 7.53
C PHE A 153 -5.20 0.31 8.62
N ALA A 154 -5.41 0.74 9.87
CA ALA A 154 -4.77 0.11 11.02
C ALA A 154 -5.21 -1.36 11.23
N GLN A 155 -6.37 -1.73 10.71
CA GLN A 155 -6.92 -3.07 10.73
C GLN A 155 -7.38 -3.42 9.30
N PHE A 156 -6.42 -3.79 8.45
CA PHE A 156 -6.69 -4.14 7.07
C PHE A 156 -7.33 -5.53 6.97
N MET A 157 -6.66 -6.53 7.52
CA MET A 157 -7.10 -7.92 7.63
C MET A 157 -6.45 -8.59 8.85
N THR A 158 -7.12 -9.56 9.47
CA THR A 158 -6.55 -10.35 10.58
C THR A 158 -5.43 -11.26 10.07
N PHE A 159 -4.41 -11.51 10.89
CA PHE A 159 -3.36 -12.45 10.48
C PHE A 159 -3.86 -13.89 10.40
N GLU A 160 -4.89 -14.23 11.18
CA GLU A 160 -5.61 -15.50 11.06
C GLU A 160 -6.15 -15.72 9.64
N ASN A 161 -6.83 -14.72 9.07
CA ASN A 161 -7.36 -14.84 7.70
C ASN A 161 -6.24 -14.87 6.65
N ILE A 162 -5.18 -14.09 6.82
CA ILE A 162 -4.04 -14.08 5.87
C ILE A 162 -3.26 -15.39 5.90
N MET A 163 -3.20 -16.07 7.05
CA MET A 163 -2.50 -17.33 7.19
C MET A 163 -3.41 -18.55 7.01
N ASN A 164 -4.72 -18.34 6.83
CA ASN A 164 -5.65 -19.43 6.63
C ASN A 164 -5.35 -20.10 5.29
N PRO A 165 -4.91 -21.38 5.28
CA PRO A 165 -4.63 -22.07 4.03
C PRO A 165 -5.86 -22.14 3.13
N ASP A 166 -7.09 -22.09 3.64
CA ASP A 166 -8.27 -22.15 2.77
C ASP A 166 -8.61 -20.82 2.09
N ASP A 167 -8.03 -19.70 2.54
CA ASP A 167 -8.33 -18.34 2.06
C ASP A 167 -7.20 -17.70 1.25
N VAL A 168 -5.99 -18.28 1.23
CA VAL A 168 -4.82 -17.75 0.49
C VAL A 168 -4.25 -18.75 -0.48
#